data_AF-A0A7V5FP02-F1
#
_entry.id   AF-A0A7V5FP02-F1
#
_cell.length_a   1.000
_cell.length_b   1.000
_cell.length_c   1.000
_cell.angle_alpha   90.00
_cell.angle_beta   90.00
_cell.angle_gamma   90.00
#
_symmetry.space_group_name_H-M   'P 1'
#
loop_
_entity.id
_entity.type
_entity.pdbx_description
1 polymer ?
#
loop_
_entity_poly.entity_id
_entity_poly.type
_entity_poly.pdbx_seq_one_letter_code
_entity_poly.pdbx_strand_id
1 'polypeptide(L)'
;MIIVAEPTIKKMKFRTFGSKKNKTFEWEYAADNGKEKQVRQLQSILHRLTGNEKLEAVSFHLHFGGDYFNKPAKIDKNFPKKLINLADYFPLHIPPVCKLVELFYKELKNIPLYAFFETSLFSGLPAWEKLYPIANDYYKESGIMKRGFHGIFHGAHADMFDKKDRVISIVLDRHTTVCAIKERTPFTVSLGSTPLEGILSAKSCGDIDPGIIVYLM
;
A
#
# COMPACT_ATOMS: atom_id res chain seq x y z
N MET A 1 20.60 -6.48 5.46
CA MET A 1 19.45 -6.92 4.64
C MET A 1 18.15 -6.28 5.12
N ILE A 2 17.23 -6.01 4.19
CA ILE A 2 15.88 -5.52 4.46
C ILE A 2 14.86 -6.61 4.12
N ILE A 3 13.79 -6.73 4.91
CA ILE A 3 12.62 -7.55 4.59
C ILE A 3 11.46 -6.62 4.20
N VAL A 4 10.83 -6.89 3.05
CA VAL A 4 9.55 -6.28 2.68
C VAL A 4 8.43 -7.26 2.99
N ALA A 5 7.45 -6.83 3.77
CA ALA A 5 6.28 -7.60 4.17
C ALA A 5 5.02 -7.03 3.50
N GLU A 6 4.35 -7.84 2.69
CA GLU A 6 3.14 -7.52 1.93
C GLU A 6 1.97 -8.31 2.54
N PRO A 7 1.24 -7.76 3.52
CA PRO A 7 0.09 -8.44 4.12
C PRO A 7 -1.16 -8.31 3.24
N THR A 8 -1.96 -9.38 3.21
CA THR A 8 -3.28 -9.44 2.57
C THR A 8 -4.35 -9.67 3.66
N ILE A 9 -5.48 -10.30 3.36
CA ILE A 9 -6.47 -10.67 4.40
C ILE A 9 -6.00 -11.90 5.19
N LYS A 10 -5.43 -12.91 4.50
CA LYS A 10 -5.11 -14.24 5.07
C LYS A 10 -3.64 -14.63 5.00
N LYS A 11 -2.86 -13.90 4.20
CA LYS A 11 -1.47 -14.25 3.89
C LYS A 11 -0.58 -13.03 4.00
N MET A 12 0.68 -13.24 4.36
CA MET A 12 1.72 -12.23 4.30
C MET A 12 2.86 -12.77 3.46
N LYS A 13 3.18 -12.05 2.38
CA LYS A 13 4.33 -12.37 1.55
C LYS A 13 5.54 -11.57 2.04
N PHE A 14 6.66 -12.24 2.15
CA PHE A 14 7.94 -11.65 2.52
C PHE A 14 8.90 -11.72 1.35
N ARG A 15 9.66 -10.66 1.14
CA ARG A 15 10.78 -10.61 0.19
C ARG A 15 12.00 -10.03 0.87
N THR A 16 13.17 -10.61 0.65
CA THR A 16 14.43 -10.07 1.14
C THR A 16 15.14 -9.26 0.06
N PHE A 17 15.77 -8.16 0.48
CA PHE A 17 16.58 -7.29 -0.37
C PHE A 17 17.92 -6.99 0.30
N GLY A 18 18.96 -6.84 -0.52
CA GLY A 18 20.33 -6.61 -0.04
C GLY A 18 20.95 -7.82 0.66
N SER A 19 20.38 -9.02 0.47
CA SER A 19 20.99 -10.29 0.87
C SER A 19 21.81 -10.89 -0.27
N LYS A 20 22.69 -11.86 0.04
CA LYS A 20 23.45 -12.58 -1.00
C LYS A 20 22.55 -13.27 -2.03
N LYS A 21 21.37 -13.73 -1.59
CA LYS A 21 20.29 -14.24 -2.44
C LYS A 21 18.97 -13.65 -1.97
N ASN A 22 18.21 -13.04 -2.88
CA ASN A 22 16.86 -12.59 -2.58
C ASN A 22 15.97 -13.83 -2.36
N LYS A 23 15.27 -13.86 -1.23
CA LYS A 23 14.36 -14.94 -0.84
C LYS A 23 12.94 -14.41 -0.85
N THR A 24 11.99 -15.27 -1.21
CA THR A 24 10.56 -15.01 -1.05
C THR A 24 9.96 -16.09 -0.15
N PHE A 25 9.05 -15.71 0.74
CA PHE A 25 8.34 -16.63 1.61
C PHE A 25 6.90 -16.16 1.80
N GLU A 26 5.94 -17.08 1.84
CA GLU A 26 4.53 -16.77 2.12
C GLU A 26 4.11 -17.40 3.43
N TRP A 27 3.53 -16.59 4.30
CA TRP A 27 2.97 -17.00 5.58
C TRP A 27 1.46 -16.88 5.56
N GLU A 28 0.76 -18.00 5.65
CA GLU A 28 -0.67 -18.00 5.93
C GLU A 28 -0.89 -17.86 7.44
N TYR A 29 -1.58 -16.80 7.85
CA TYR A 29 -1.92 -16.57 9.24
C TYR A 29 -3.43 -16.75 9.42
N ALA A 30 -3.80 -17.60 10.37
CA ALA A 30 -5.18 -17.67 10.82
C ALA A 30 -5.42 -16.55 11.85
N ALA A 31 -6.53 -15.82 11.68
CA ALA A 31 -6.93 -14.75 12.59
C ALA A 31 -7.11 -15.25 14.04
N ASP A 32 -7.45 -16.54 14.21
CA ASP A 32 -7.75 -17.18 15.50
C ASP A 32 -6.58 -17.97 16.11
N ASN A 33 -5.40 -17.96 15.46
CA ASN A 33 -4.22 -18.52 16.11
C ASN A 33 -3.85 -17.62 17.29
N GLY A 34 -3.88 -18.16 18.52
CA GLY A 34 -3.49 -17.42 19.72
C GLY A 34 -2.15 -16.70 19.56
N LYS A 35 -2.03 -15.52 20.19
CA LYS A 35 -0.89 -14.59 20.05
C LYS A 35 0.48 -15.26 20.15
N GLU A 36 0.67 -16.18 21.10
CA GLU A 36 1.93 -16.89 21.29
C GLU A 36 2.35 -17.73 20.08
N LYS A 37 1.38 -18.38 19.43
CA LYS A 37 1.63 -19.17 18.22
C LYS A 37 2.09 -18.28 17.08
N GLN A 38 1.46 -17.11 16.91
CA GLN A 38 1.86 -16.12 15.90
C GLN A 38 3.27 -15.58 16.15
N VAL A 39 3.63 -15.31 17.41
CA VAL A 39 5.00 -14.90 17.79
C VAL A 39 6.02 -15.96 17.39
N ARG A 40 5.80 -17.23 17.77
CA ARG A 40 6.71 -18.34 17.43
C ARG A 40 6.85 -18.52 15.91
N GLN A 41 5.75 -18.41 15.19
CA GLN A 41 5.75 -18.46 13.72
C GLN A 41 6.56 -17.33 13.13
N LEU A 42 6.33 -16.08 13.57
CA LEU A 42 7.09 -14.92 13.11
C LEU A 42 8.59 -15.10 13.35
N GLN A 43 9.00 -15.51 14.54
CA GLN A 43 10.42 -15.74 14.87
C GLN A 43 11.04 -16.82 13.97
N SER A 44 10.33 -17.92 13.72
CA SER A 44 10.77 -18.98 12.81
C SER A 44 10.93 -18.50 11.36
N ILE A 45 9.96 -17.70 10.89
CA ILE A 45 10.00 -17.10 9.54
C ILE A 45 11.19 -16.16 9.40
N LEU A 46 11.38 -15.26 10.38
CA LEU A 46 12.51 -14.35 10.38
C LEU A 46 13.82 -15.10 10.38
N HIS A 47 13.97 -16.12 11.24
CA HIS A 47 15.18 -16.96 11.25
C HIS A 47 15.44 -17.64 9.89
N ARG A 48 14.40 -18.17 9.23
CA ARG A 48 14.53 -18.78 7.89
C ARG A 48 14.93 -17.77 6.82
N LEU A 49 14.36 -16.57 6.87
CA LEU A 49 14.66 -15.50 5.91
C LEU A 49 16.09 -14.96 6.15
N THR A 50 16.45 -14.71 7.41
CA THR A 50 17.73 -14.10 7.76
C THR A 50 18.90 -15.06 7.71
N GLY A 51 18.72 -16.30 8.15
CA GLY A 51 19.86 -17.18 8.45
C GLY A 51 20.83 -16.45 9.38
N ASN A 52 22.08 -16.31 8.94
CA ASN A 52 23.15 -15.60 9.66
C ASN A 52 23.30 -14.12 9.23
N GLU A 53 22.49 -13.64 8.28
CA GLU A 53 22.58 -12.25 7.80
C GLU A 53 21.87 -11.31 8.77
N LYS A 54 22.47 -10.13 9.01
CA LYS A 54 21.89 -9.10 9.88
C LYS A 54 20.65 -8.48 9.22
N LEU A 55 19.53 -8.53 9.94
CA LEU A 55 18.32 -7.78 9.59
C LEU A 55 18.51 -6.32 9.99
N GLU A 56 18.40 -5.40 9.03
CA GLU A 56 18.59 -3.96 9.24
C GLU A 56 17.27 -3.22 9.36
N ALA A 57 16.23 -3.65 8.65
CA ALA A 57 14.90 -3.06 8.71
C ALA A 57 13.83 -4.03 8.18
N VAL A 58 12.58 -3.78 8.56
CA VAL A 58 11.40 -4.36 7.91
C VAL A 58 10.52 -3.23 7.37
N SER A 59 10.09 -3.34 6.13
CA SER A 59 9.13 -2.41 5.53
C SER A 59 7.84 -3.14 5.21
N PHE A 60 6.72 -2.60 5.69
CA PHE A 60 5.39 -3.02 5.29
C PHE A 60 5.01 -2.32 3.99
N HIS A 61 4.48 -3.08 3.05
CA HIS A 61 3.90 -2.56 1.82
C HIS A 61 2.38 -2.66 1.93
N LEU A 62 1.73 -1.51 2.14
CA LEU A 62 0.32 -1.40 2.44
C LEU A 62 -0.43 -0.69 1.30
N HIS A 63 -1.71 -0.99 1.12
CA HIS A 63 -2.47 -0.42 0.01
C HIS A 63 -2.96 1.01 0.27
N PHE A 64 -3.51 1.29 1.46
CA PHE A 64 -4.21 2.55 1.71
C PHE A 64 -3.69 3.28 2.95
N GLY A 65 -3.23 4.52 2.77
CA GLY A 65 -2.71 5.37 3.84
C GLY A 65 -3.65 6.51 4.27
N GLY A 66 -4.76 6.70 3.54
CA GLY A 66 -5.68 7.83 3.71
C GLY A 66 -4.94 9.16 3.86
N ASP A 67 -5.49 10.05 4.69
CA ASP A 67 -4.90 11.38 4.95
C ASP A 67 -3.82 11.36 6.03
N TYR A 68 -3.68 10.25 6.76
CA TYR A 68 -2.68 10.11 7.83
C TYR A 68 -1.28 9.80 7.32
N PHE A 69 -1.17 9.10 6.18
CA PHE A 69 0.09 8.56 5.68
C PHE A 69 0.36 8.95 4.22
N ASN A 70 0.64 10.25 4.03
CA ASN A 70 0.97 10.85 2.74
C ASN A 70 2.42 10.61 2.27
N LYS A 71 3.23 9.91 3.05
CA LYS A 71 4.61 9.52 2.74
C LYS A 71 4.96 8.23 3.47
N PRO A 72 6.06 7.56 3.10
CA PRO A 72 6.55 6.42 3.87
C PRO A 72 6.74 6.81 5.34
N ALA A 73 6.24 5.99 6.25
CA ALA A 73 6.18 6.30 7.67
C ALA A 73 6.99 5.28 8.48
N LYS A 74 7.73 5.78 9.47
CA LYS A 74 8.32 4.91 10.49
C LYS A 74 7.20 4.40 11.40
N ILE A 75 7.17 3.09 11.66
CA ILE A 75 6.19 2.47 12.55
C ILE A 75 6.67 2.71 13.99
N ASP A 76 5.90 3.50 14.71
CA ASP A 76 6.10 3.82 16.13
C ASP A 76 4.93 3.29 16.98
N LYS A 77 4.93 3.61 18.28
CA LYS A 77 3.86 3.20 19.22
C LYS A 77 2.47 3.71 18.85
N ASN A 78 2.36 4.80 18.09
CA ASN A 78 1.10 5.42 17.70
C ASN A 78 0.66 4.99 16.30
N PHE A 79 1.55 4.40 15.50
CA PHE A 79 1.27 3.97 14.14
C PHE A 79 0.05 3.03 14.06
N PRO A 80 -0.08 1.96 14.87
CA PRO A 80 -1.27 1.10 14.82
C PRO A 80 -2.58 1.84 15.11
N LYS A 81 -2.56 2.82 16.03
CA LYS A 81 -3.73 3.65 16.35
C LYS A 81 -4.16 4.52 15.17
N LYS A 82 -3.20 5.04 14.40
CA LYS A 82 -3.51 5.79 13.18
C LYS A 82 -3.99 4.87 12.05
N LEU A 83 -3.37 3.69 11.93
CA LEU A 83 -3.73 2.72 10.91
C LEU A 83 -5.16 2.18 11.11
N ILE A 84 -5.56 1.87 12.34
CA ILE A 84 -6.91 1.34 12.61
C ILE A 84 -8.02 2.36 12.32
N ASN A 85 -7.75 3.67 12.43
CA ASN A 85 -8.71 4.72 12.07
C ASN A 85 -9.04 4.75 10.57
N LEU A 86 -8.28 4.03 9.74
CA LEU A 86 -8.58 3.86 8.32
C LEU A 86 -9.55 2.69 8.06
N ALA A 87 -9.94 1.92 9.10
CA ALA A 87 -10.73 0.70 8.95
C ALA A 87 -12.10 0.94 8.28
N ASP A 88 -12.68 2.13 8.43
CA ASP A 88 -13.96 2.47 7.77
C ASP A 88 -13.86 2.40 6.24
N TYR A 89 -12.69 2.67 5.66
CA TYR A 89 -12.45 2.56 4.23
C TYR A 89 -12.26 1.12 3.76
N PHE A 90 -11.61 0.27 4.58
CA PHE A 90 -11.32 -1.13 4.24
C PHE A 90 -11.51 -2.05 5.44
N PRO A 91 -12.76 -2.32 5.86
CA PRO A 91 -13.08 -2.97 7.13
C PRO A 91 -12.57 -4.42 7.22
N LEU A 92 -12.45 -5.10 6.08
CA LEU A 92 -11.94 -6.48 6.03
C LEU A 92 -10.40 -6.57 5.93
N HIS A 93 -9.72 -5.49 5.54
CA HIS A 93 -8.28 -5.51 5.26
C HIS A 93 -7.48 -4.88 6.40
N ILE A 94 -7.90 -3.72 6.89
CA ILE A 94 -7.10 -2.93 7.83
C ILE A 94 -7.01 -3.55 9.23
N PRO A 95 -8.10 -4.04 9.84
CA PRO A 95 -8.01 -4.64 11.17
C PRO A 95 -7.02 -5.82 11.29
N PRO A 96 -7.02 -6.84 10.41
CA PRO A 96 -6.02 -7.91 10.50
C PRO A 96 -4.59 -7.41 10.24
N VAL A 97 -4.40 -6.50 9.29
CA VAL A 97 -3.09 -5.88 9.02
C VAL A 97 -2.57 -5.12 10.24
N CYS A 98 -3.44 -4.36 10.91
CA CYS A 98 -3.07 -3.59 12.10
C CYS A 98 -2.58 -4.50 13.24
N LYS A 99 -3.25 -5.64 13.47
CA LYS A 99 -2.81 -6.64 14.45
C LYS A 99 -1.43 -7.21 14.13
N LEU A 100 -1.14 -7.44 12.85
CA LEU A 100 0.19 -7.91 12.41
C LEU A 100 1.27 -6.85 12.59
N VAL A 101 0.98 -5.60 12.23
CA VAL A 101 1.93 -4.50 12.46
C VAL A 101 2.24 -4.36 13.95
N GLU A 102 1.23 -4.47 14.82
CA GLU A 102 1.44 -4.48 16.27
C GLU A 102 2.30 -5.64 16.75
N LEU A 103 2.11 -6.84 16.19
CA LEU A 103 2.93 -8.01 16.50
C LEU A 103 4.39 -7.74 16.16
N PHE A 104 4.67 -7.26 14.94
CA PHE A 104 6.04 -6.92 14.52
C PHE A 104 6.65 -5.84 15.40
N TYR A 105 5.90 -4.78 15.70
CA TYR A 105 6.37 -3.69 16.56
C TYR A 105 6.73 -4.16 17.97
N LYS A 106 5.95 -5.10 18.54
CA LYS A 106 6.21 -5.65 19.88
C LYS A 106 7.41 -6.60 19.90
N GLU A 107 7.57 -7.43 18.86
CA GLU A 107 8.62 -8.45 18.78
C GLU A 107 9.97 -7.90 18.29
N LEU A 108 9.97 -6.90 17.41
CA LEU A 108 11.16 -6.38 16.73
C LEU A 108 11.61 -5.03 17.27
N LYS A 109 11.70 -4.90 18.60
CA LYS A 109 11.97 -3.61 19.29
C LYS A 109 13.22 -2.87 18.83
N ASN A 110 14.25 -3.60 18.38
CA ASN A 110 15.54 -3.05 17.97
C ASN A 110 15.71 -2.95 16.45
N ILE A 111 14.73 -3.38 15.67
CA ILE A 111 14.77 -3.31 14.21
C ILE A 111 13.85 -2.19 13.75
N PRO A 112 14.37 -1.19 13.01
CA PRO A 112 13.55 -0.17 12.38
C PRO A 112 12.43 -0.79 11.52
N LEU A 113 11.19 -0.39 11.81
CA LEU A 113 10.00 -0.77 11.07
C LEU A 113 9.48 0.44 10.28
N TYR A 114 9.16 0.23 9.01
CA TYR A 114 8.61 1.25 8.13
C TYR A 114 7.33 0.73 7.46
N ALA A 115 6.49 1.65 6.99
CA ALA A 115 5.34 1.35 6.16
C ALA A 115 5.33 2.28 4.95
N PHE A 116 5.17 1.69 3.78
CA PHE A 116 4.88 2.37 2.52
C PHE A 116 3.42 2.15 2.15
N PHE A 117 2.78 3.17 1.58
CA PHE A 117 1.39 3.09 1.13
C PHE A 117 1.29 3.36 -0.37
N GLU A 118 0.58 2.52 -1.12
CA GLU A 118 0.40 2.69 -2.59
C GLU A 118 -0.14 4.06 -2.99
N THR A 119 -0.93 4.66 -2.10
CA THR A 119 -1.58 5.97 -2.25
C THR A 119 -0.68 7.15 -1.89
N SER A 120 0.45 6.93 -1.20
CA SER A 120 1.23 8.01 -0.60
C SER A 120 1.83 8.97 -1.63
N LEU A 121 2.34 8.46 -2.76
CA LEU A 121 2.91 9.29 -3.84
C LEU A 121 1.88 10.29 -4.39
N PHE A 122 0.61 9.89 -4.45
CA PHE A 122 -0.48 10.67 -5.05
C PHE A 122 -1.12 11.66 -4.08
N SER A 123 -0.67 11.69 -2.82
CA SER A 123 -1.05 12.74 -1.89
C SER A 123 -0.66 14.14 -2.38
N GLY A 124 0.32 14.23 -3.30
CA GLY A 124 0.73 15.47 -3.97
C GLY A 124 -0.09 15.83 -5.21
N LEU A 125 -1.11 15.04 -5.60
CA LEU A 125 -1.93 15.36 -6.77
C LEU A 125 -2.60 16.74 -6.61
N PRO A 126 -2.74 17.51 -7.70
CA PRO A 126 -3.50 18.76 -7.70
C PRO A 126 -4.93 18.56 -7.22
N ALA A 127 -5.51 19.58 -6.58
CA ALA A 127 -6.88 19.49 -6.06
C ALA A 127 -7.92 19.14 -7.13
N TRP A 128 -7.77 19.70 -8.34
CA TRP A 128 -8.67 19.43 -9.47
C TRP A 128 -8.62 17.97 -9.95
N GLU A 129 -7.50 17.26 -9.73
CA GLU A 129 -7.37 15.84 -10.09
C GLU A 129 -7.93 14.94 -8.97
N LYS A 130 -7.87 15.39 -7.72
CA LYS A 130 -8.40 14.64 -6.57
C LYS A 130 -9.93 14.63 -6.53
N LEU A 131 -10.58 15.65 -7.07
CA LEU A 131 -12.03 15.83 -6.98
C LEU A 131 -12.73 15.27 -8.22
N TYR A 132 -13.73 14.42 -7.97
CA TYR A 132 -14.76 14.07 -8.94
C TYR A 132 -15.78 15.21 -9.15
N PRO A 133 -16.46 15.30 -10.29
CA PRO A 133 -17.49 16.30 -10.53
C PRO A 133 -18.82 15.91 -9.85
N ILE A 134 -18.85 15.86 -8.51
CA ILE A 134 -20.03 15.58 -7.68
C ILE A 134 -20.25 16.71 -6.66
N ALA A 135 -21.43 16.76 -6.03
CA ALA A 135 -21.75 17.79 -5.05
C ALA A 135 -20.78 17.79 -3.85
N ASN A 136 -20.43 18.99 -3.37
CA ASN A 136 -19.41 19.18 -2.33
C ASN A 136 -19.72 18.45 -1.01
N ASP A 137 -20.99 18.26 -0.68
CA ASP A 137 -21.38 17.64 0.59
C ASP A 137 -21.01 16.15 0.64
N TYR A 138 -21.01 15.45 -0.51
CA TYR A 138 -20.52 14.08 -0.58
C TYR A 138 -19.05 13.95 -0.15
N TYR A 139 -18.20 14.93 -0.46
CA TYR A 139 -16.81 14.91 0.01
C TYR A 139 -16.70 15.02 1.52
N LYS A 140 -17.48 15.94 2.11
CA LYS A 140 -17.45 16.21 3.55
C LYS A 140 -17.93 15.01 4.35
N GLU A 141 -18.95 14.33 3.85
CA GLU A 141 -19.58 13.20 4.52
C GLU A 141 -18.78 11.90 4.33
N SER A 142 -18.29 11.63 3.12
CA SER A 142 -17.72 10.32 2.77
C SER A 142 -16.20 10.28 2.67
N GLY A 143 -15.53 11.43 2.48
CA GLY A 143 -14.10 11.49 2.18
C GLY A 143 -13.70 10.88 0.84
N ILE A 144 -14.66 10.59 -0.05
CA ILE A 144 -14.43 10.06 -1.40
C ILE A 144 -13.62 11.07 -2.21
N MET A 145 -12.49 10.65 -2.76
CA MET A 145 -11.67 11.43 -3.66
C MET A 145 -10.75 10.49 -4.44
N LYS A 146 -10.16 10.95 -5.54
CA LYS A 146 -9.14 10.18 -6.23
C LYS A 146 -7.90 10.02 -5.34
N ARG A 147 -7.48 8.77 -5.14
CA ARG A 147 -6.37 8.40 -4.26
C ARG A 147 -5.15 7.92 -5.04
N GLY A 148 -5.35 7.30 -6.21
CA GLY A 148 -4.28 6.70 -7.01
C GLY A 148 -3.62 5.50 -6.33
N PHE A 149 -3.08 4.56 -7.11
CA PHE A 149 -2.35 3.39 -6.58
C PHE A 149 -1.13 3.11 -7.46
N HIS A 150 -0.29 2.15 -7.06
CA HIS A 150 1.02 1.87 -7.67
C HIS A 150 2.07 2.97 -7.45
N GLY A 151 1.94 3.75 -6.36
CA GLY A 151 2.81 4.87 -6.05
C GLY A 151 4.28 4.46 -5.89
N ILE A 152 4.57 3.24 -5.43
CA ILE A 152 5.97 2.78 -5.33
C ILE A 152 6.62 2.65 -6.71
N PHE A 153 5.88 2.11 -7.67
CA PHE A 153 6.37 1.88 -9.03
C PHE A 153 6.48 3.18 -9.81
N HIS A 154 5.45 4.03 -9.74
CA HIS A 154 5.46 5.35 -10.37
C HIS A 154 6.55 6.25 -9.80
N GLY A 155 6.79 6.19 -8.48
CA GLY A 155 7.88 6.92 -7.83
C GLY A 155 9.25 6.43 -8.29
N ALA A 156 9.45 5.11 -8.33
CA ALA A 156 10.69 4.50 -8.82
C ALA A 156 10.95 4.86 -10.30
N HIS A 157 9.93 4.82 -11.16
CA HIS A 157 10.07 5.25 -12.55
C HIS A 157 10.42 6.73 -12.65
N ALA A 158 9.82 7.61 -11.84
CA ALA A 158 10.15 9.02 -11.82
C ALA A 158 11.61 9.29 -11.43
N ASP A 159 12.16 8.50 -10.52
CA ASP A 159 13.55 8.62 -10.06
C ASP A 159 14.58 8.17 -11.12
N MET A 160 14.16 7.45 -12.17
CA MET A 160 15.03 7.07 -13.30
C MET A 160 15.32 8.23 -14.26
N PHE A 161 14.57 9.33 -14.18
CA PHE A 161 14.69 10.48 -15.08
C PHE A 161 15.12 11.76 -14.33
N ASP A 162 15.54 12.78 -15.09
CA ASP A 162 15.90 14.07 -14.52
C ASP A 162 14.65 14.75 -13.96
N LYS A 163 14.82 15.56 -12.91
CA LYS A 163 13.70 16.28 -12.29
C LYS A 163 12.95 17.19 -13.29
N LYS A 164 13.62 17.73 -14.30
CA LYS A 164 13.00 18.60 -15.31
C LYS A 164 12.14 17.85 -16.33
N ASP A 165 12.27 16.54 -16.42
CA ASP A 165 11.59 15.75 -17.43
C ASP A 165 10.10 15.60 -17.09
N ARG A 166 9.30 15.41 -18.15
CA ARG A 166 7.90 15.01 -18.04
C ARG A 166 7.82 13.55 -18.43
N VAL A 167 7.32 12.72 -17.52
CA VAL A 167 7.33 11.26 -17.66
C VAL A 167 5.89 10.76 -17.72
N ILE A 168 5.58 9.92 -18.71
CA ILE A 168 4.41 9.06 -18.67
C ILE A 168 4.88 7.70 -18.19
N SER A 169 4.45 7.32 -16.99
CA SER A 169 4.76 6.04 -16.40
C SER A 169 3.58 5.09 -16.57
N ILE A 170 3.85 3.87 -17.01
CA ILE A 170 2.85 2.80 -17.16
C ILE A 170 3.25 1.62 -16.27
N VAL A 171 2.33 1.16 -15.44
CA VAL A 171 2.48 -0.05 -14.60
C VAL A 171 1.47 -1.08 -15.09
N LEU A 172 1.99 -2.14 -15.71
CA LEU A 172 1.21 -3.26 -16.22
C LEU A 172 1.12 -4.37 -15.15
N ASP A 173 0.21 -4.18 -14.20
CA ASP A 173 -0.12 -5.18 -13.18
C ASP A 173 -1.60 -5.62 -13.33
N ARG A 174 -2.09 -6.45 -12.40
CA ARG A 174 -3.48 -6.91 -12.33
C ARG A 174 -4.50 -5.79 -12.41
N HIS A 175 -4.14 -4.61 -11.91
CA HIS A 175 -4.80 -3.34 -12.18
C HIS A 175 -3.80 -2.48 -12.96
N THR A 176 -4.09 -2.15 -14.21
CA THR A 176 -3.17 -1.35 -15.03
C THR A 176 -3.29 0.11 -14.66
N THR A 177 -2.16 0.83 -14.60
CA THR A 177 -2.14 2.25 -14.22
C THR A 177 -1.22 3.07 -15.09
N VAL A 178 -1.70 4.24 -15.47
CA VAL A 178 -0.91 5.27 -16.14
C VAL A 178 -0.86 6.49 -15.26
N CYS A 179 0.33 7.06 -15.12
CA CYS A 179 0.55 8.29 -14.36
C CYS A 179 1.41 9.24 -15.18
N ALA A 180 0.94 10.47 -15.33
CA ALA A 180 1.77 11.57 -15.83
C ALA A 180 2.48 12.22 -14.64
N ILE A 181 3.78 12.41 -14.76
CA ILE A 181 4.65 12.88 -13.69
C ILE A 181 5.40 14.11 -14.21
N LYS A 182 5.41 15.16 -13.39
CA LYS A 182 6.14 16.42 -13.64
C LYS A 182 6.94 16.75 -12.39
N GLU A 183 8.22 17.06 -12.53
CA GLU A 183 9.06 17.43 -11.38
C GLU A 183 9.10 16.34 -10.29
N ARG A 184 9.10 15.07 -10.72
CA ARG A 184 8.98 13.86 -9.88
C ARG A 184 7.72 13.78 -9.01
N THR A 185 6.72 14.61 -9.29
CA THR A 185 5.44 14.62 -8.60
C THR A 185 4.34 14.18 -9.57
N PRO A 186 3.43 13.29 -9.18
CA PRO A 186 2.27 12.96 -10.00
C PRO A 186 1.46 14.21 -10.36
N PHE A 187 1.17 14.37 -11.64
CA PHE A 187 0.30 15.41 -12.16
C PHE A 187 -1.12 14.89 -12.38
N THR A 188 -1.26 13.66 -12.90
CA THR A 188 -2.53 12.94 -13.04
C THR A 188 -2.29 11.43 -13.00
N VAL A 189 -3.30 10.65 -12.62
CA VAL A 189 -3.23 9.17 -12.55
C VAL A 189 -4.58 8.56 -12.93
N SER A 190 -4.53 7.43 -13.64
CA SER A 190 -5.73 6.77 -14.13
C SER A 190 -6.56 6.12 -13.02
N LEU A 191 -5.92 5.53 -11.99
CA LEU A 191 -6.66 4.90 -10.90
C LEU A 191 -7.28 5.93 -9.95
N GLY A 192 -8.49 5.61 -9.50
CA GLY A 192 -9.38 6.50 -8.77
C GLY A 192 -9.27 6.46 -7.25
N SER A 193 -10.43 6.61 -6.61
CA SER A 193 -10.66 6.30 -5.19
C SER A 193 -10.41 4.82 -4.88
N THR A 194 -10.66 3.95 -5.87
CA THR A 194 -10.36 2.52 -5.83
C THR A 194 -9.52 2.11 -7.06
N PRO A 195 -8.91 0.92 -7.06
CA PRO A 195 -8.19 0.39 -8.23
C PRO A 195 -9.08 0.01 -9.43
N LEU A 196 -10.38 0.35 -9.44
CA LEU A 196 -11.31 -0.03 -10.49
C LEU A 196 -11.40 0.97 -11.64
N GLU A 197 -11.26 2.27 -11.36
CA GLU A 197 -11.29 3.36 -12.36
C GLU A 197 -10.07 3.32 -13.29
N GLY A 198 -10.23 3.77 -14.53
CA GLY A 198 -9.15 3.95 -15.49
C GLY A 198 -9.10 2.83 -16.53
N ILE A 199 -7.92 2.24 -16.72
CA ILE A 199 -7.66 1.35 -17.85
C ILE A 199 -8.18 -0.06 -17.53
N LEU A 200 -8.87 -0.67 -18.50
CA LEU A 200 -9.23 -2.09 -18.47
C LEU A 200 -8.02 -2.95 -18.10
N SER A 201 -8.20 -3.87 -17.17
CA SER A 201 -7.12 -4.71 -16.67
C SER A 201 -7.59 -6.12 -16.36
N ALA A 202 -6.67 -6.98 -15.94
CA ALA A 202 -6.99 -8.38 -15.63
C ALA A 202 -7.99 -8.53 -14.46
N LYS A 203 -8.11 -7.52 -13.59
CA LYS A 203 -8.97 -7.56 -12.38
C LYS A 203 -9.89 -6.35 -12.21
N SER A 204 -9.87 -5.38 -13.12
CA SER A 204 -10.86 -4.29 -13.17
C SER A 204 -11.44 -4.10 -14.56
N CYS A 205 -12.71 -3.71 -14.63
CA CYS A 205 -13.35 -3.30 -15.88
C CYS A 205 -12.76 -2.00 -16.44
N GLY A 206 -12.16 -1.17 -15.57
CA GLY A 206 -11.74 0.18 -15.95
C GLY A 206 -12.96 1.11 -16.04
N ASP A 207 -12.83 2.12 -16.88
CA ASP A 207 -13.87 3.10 -17.14
C ASP A 207 -15.10 2.44 -17.78
N ILE A 208 -16.24 2.65 -17.15
CA ILE A 208 -17.56 2.19 -17.59
C ILE A 208 -18.59 3.28 -17.31
N ASP A 209 -19.65 3.34 -18.12
CA ASP A 209 -20.78 4.23 -17.87
C ASP A 209 -21.42 3.89 -16.50
N PRO A 210 -21.50 4.86 -15.55
CA PRO A 210 -22.14 4.64 -14.26
C PRO A 210 -23.61 4.16 -14.37
N GLY A 211 -24.32 4.51 -15.45
CA GLY A 211 -25.68 4.04 -15.71
C GLY A 211 -25.79 2.52 -15.89
N ILE A 212 -24.73 1.86 -16.35
CA ILE A 212 -24.68 0.39 -16.48
C ILE A 212 -24.72 -0.26 -15.09
N ILE A 213 -24.03 0.31 -14.11
CA ILE A 213 -24.04 -0.22 -12.72
C ILE A 213 -25.45 -0.12 -12.15
N VAL A 214 -26.11 1.02 -12.32
CA VAL A 214 -27.49 1.24 -11.83
C VAL A 214 -28.49 0.31 -12.52
N TYR A 215 -28.32 0.02 -13.81
CA TYR A 215 -29.19 -0.90 -14.55
C TYR A 215 -29.07 -2.36 -14.09
N LEU A 216 -27.89 -2.78 -13.62
CA LEU A 216 -27.62 -4.17 -13.21
C LEU A 216 -27.96 -4.47 -11.73
N MET A 217 -28.19 -3.44 -10.91
CA MET A 217 -28.52 -3.55 -9.48
C MET A 217 -30.02 -3.59 -9.23
#